data_AF-A0A855G2U6-F1
#
_entry.id   AF-A0A855G2U6-F1
#
_cell.length_a   1.000
_cell.length_b   1.000
_cell.length_c   1.000
_cell.angle_alpha   90.00
_cell.angle_beta   90.00
_cell.angle_gamma   90.00
#
_symmetry.space_group_name_H-M   'P 1'
#
loop_
_entity.id
_entity.type
_entity.pdbx_description
1 polymer ?
#
loop_
_entity_poly.entity_id
_entity_poly.type
_entity_poly.pdbx_seq_one_letter_code
_entity_poly.pdbx_strand_id
1 'polypeptide(L)'
;MISKVEMDVAENLLKIYGLRNRDRRQQGHCLSAEWRYKADSVVKLDAVTTDWVSYKPEVFVMVDDILHILAEENRESLNVIQIEYGYISRYYKKASASARRKNQRRRHASGNWANKVEEALNDFWLYMQKHEYFDKYFNK
;
A
#
# COMPACT_ATOMS: atom_id res chain seq x y z
N MET A 1 11.25 6.08 17.12
CA MET A 1 11.11 6.78 15.83
C MET A 1 12.13 6.19 14.89
N ILE A 2 11.66 5.66 13.76
CA ILE A 2 12.49 4.99 12.75
C ILE A 2 13.40 6.00 12.03
N SER A 3 14.47 5.53 11.40
CA SER A 3 15.37 6.39 10.62
C SER A 3 14.66 6.94 9.37
N LYS A 4 15.17 8.05 8.82
CA LYS A 4 14.62 8.65 7.60
C LYS A 4 14.62 7.66 6.42
N VAL A 5 15.68 6.86 6.29
CA VAL A 5 15.80 5.85 5.22
C VAL A 5 14.71 4.79 5.34
N GLU A 6 14.44 4.30 6.57
CA GLU A 6 13.36 3.35 6.83
C GLU A 6 11.99 3.95 6.55
N MET A 7 11.79 5.22 6.87
CA MET A 7 10.55 5.93 6.58
C MET A 7 10.31 6.09 5.07
N ASP A 8 11.37 6.42 4.31
CA ASP A 8 11.31 6.47 2.85
C ASP A 8 11.00 5.09 2.25
N VAL A 9 11.54 4.01 2.82
CA VAL A 9 11.24 2.63 2.41
C VAL A 9 9.78 2.26 2.73
N ALA A 10 9.31 2.58 3.93
CA ALA A 10 7.92 2.35 4.33
C ALA A 10 6.94 3.08 3.41
N GLU A 11 7.23 4.34 3.09
CA GLU A 11 6.44 5.13 2.16
C GLU A 11 6.42 4.52 0.75
N ASN A 12 7.60 4.14 0.23
CA ASN A 12 7.72 3.52 -1.09
C ASN A 12 6.95 2.19 -1.17
N LEU A 13 7.03 1.36 -0.13
CA LEU A 13 6.28 0.11 -0.05
C LEU A 13 4.78 0.33 -0.12
N LEU A 14 4.25 1.30 0.63
CA LEU A 14 2.83 1.61 0.64
C LEU A 14 2.35 2.19 -0.69
N LYS A 15 3.16 3.04 -1.35
CA LYS A 15 2.89 3.56 -2.70
C LYS A 15 2.83 2.43 -3.72
N ILE A 16 3.85 1.56 -3.75
CA ILE A 16 3.90 0.39 -4.64
C ILE A 16 2.71 -0.53 -4.34
N TYR A 17 2.47 -0.86 -3.07
CA TYR A 17 1.35 -1.72 -2.69
C TYR A 17 -0.01 -1.15 -3.13
N GLY A 18 -0.25 0.16 -2.94
CA GLY A 18 -1.49 0.82 -3.33
C GLY A 18 -1.71 0.84 -4.84
N LEU A 19 -0.65 1.11 -5.61
CA LEU A 19 -0.70 0.98 -7.05
C LEU A 19 -1.07 -0.50 -7.42
N ARG A 20 -0.56 -1.51 -6.71
CA ARG A 20 -0.58 -2.94 -7.17
C ARG A 20 -2.00 -3.42 -7.19
N ASN A 21 -2.71 -3.03 -6.15
CA ASN A 21 -4.12 -3.29 -6.00
C ASN A 21 -4.98 -2.51 -6.99
N ARG A 22 -4.57 -1.29 -7.38
CA ARG A 22 -5.24 -0.54 -8.44
C ARG A 22 -5.15 -1.29 -9.76
N ASP A 23 -3.99 -1.83 -10.12
CA ASP A 23 -3.78 -2.54 -11.38
C ASP A 23 -4.46 -3.91 -11.40
N ARG A 24 -4.35 -4.69 -10.31
CA ARG A 24 -5.12 -5.95 -10.17
C ARG A 24 -6.62 -5.75 -10.34
N ARG A 25 -7.16 -4.62 -9.88
CA ARG A 25 -8.59 -4.30 -10.01
C ARG A 25 -8.96 -3.89 -11.43
N GLN A 26 -8.11 -3.14 -12.12
CA GLN A 26 -8.31 -2.84 -13.55
C GLN A 26 -8.28 -4.13 -14.37
N GLN A 27 -7.32 -5.03 -14.08
CA GLN A 27 -7.23 -6.36 -14.69
C GLN A 27 -8.48 -7.21 -14.39
N GLY A 28 -9.02 -7.18 -13.17
CA GLY A 28 -10.27 -7.88 -12.83
C GLY A 28 -11.49 -7.46 -13.66
N HIS A 29 -11.52 -6.23 -14.17
CA HIS A 29 -12.55 -5.75 -15.11
C HIS A 29 -12.26 -6.14 -16.57
N CYS A 30 -11.00 -6.39 -16.95
CA CYS A 30 -10.58 -6.77 -18.30
C CYS A 30 -10.43 -8.30 -18.51
N LEU A 31 -10.50 -9.10 -17.43
CA LEU A 31 -10.28 -10.55 -17.44
C LEU A 31 -11.52 -11.38 -17.85
N SER A 32 -12.60 -10.76 -18.34
CA SER A 32 -13.91 -11.42 -18.51
C SER A 32 -14.14 -12.17 -19.83
N ALA A 33 -13.21 -12.25 -20.80
CA ALA A 33 -13.51 -13.09 -21.97
C ALA A 33 -12.29 -13.73 -22.67
N GLU A 34 -11.24 -12.98 -23.01
CA GLU A 34 -10.30 -13.48 -24.03
C GLU A 34 -8.90 -13.83 -23.51
N TRP A 35 -8.54 -13.37 -22.30
CA TRP A 35 -7.18 -13.48 -21.76
C TRP A 35 -6.85 -14.84 -21.13
N ARG A 36 -7.85 -15.65 -20.74
CA ARG A 36 -7.61 -16.94 -20.06
C ARG A 36 -7.07 -18.06 -20.99
N TYR A 37 -7.09 -17.87 -22.32
CA TYR A 37 -6.79 -18.96 -23.28
C TYR A 37 -5.84 -18.60 -24.44
N LYS A 38 -4.99 -17.57 -24.33
CA LYS A 38 -3.88 -17.41 -25.28
C LYS A 38 -2.57 -17.84 -24.64
N ALA A 39 -2.22 -19.10 -24.88
CA ALA A 39 -1.02 -19.77 -24.39
C ALA A 39 0.30 -19.19 -24.95
N ASP A 40 0.26 -18.29 -25.94
CA ASP A 40 1.46 -17.84 -26.67
C ASP A 40 1.66 -16.32 -26.78
N SER A 41 0.90 -15.48 -26.07
CA SER A 41 1.12 -14.03 -26.14
C SER A 41 2.02 -13.55 -25.01
N VAL A 42 3.33 -13.54 -25.24
CA VAL A 42 4.30 -12.73 -24.50
C VAL A 42 3.99 -11.26 -24.77
N VAL A 43 3.00 -10.71 -24.07
CA VAL A 43 2.75 -9.27 -24.10
C VAL A 43 3.78 -8.63 -23.18
N LYS A 44 4.86 -8.11 -23.78
CA LYS A 44 5.76 -7.15 -23.13
C LYS A 44 4.91 -6.00 -22.58
N LEU A 45 4.84 -5.92 -21.26
CA LEU A 45 4.17 -4.85 -20.51
C LEU A 45 5.02 -3.56 -20.57
N ASP A 46 5.13 -2.98 -21.76
CA ASP A 46 5.66 -1.62 -21.93
C ASP A 46 4.58 -0.61 -21.56
N ALA A 47 4.24 -0.52 -20.27
CA ALA A 47 3.60 0.64 -19.62
C ALA A 47 3.25 0.35 -18.14
N VAL A 48 4.23 0.39 -17.23
CA VAL A 48 4.22 1.19 -15.99
C VAL A 48 5.67 1.32 -15.52
N THR A 49 6.26 2.49 -15.72
CA THR A 49 7.62 2.90 -15.30
C THR A 49 7.75 3.09 -13.79
N THR A 50 7.35 2.09 -13.01
CA THR A 50 7.61 2.03 -11.56
C THR A 50 7.86 0.57 -11.24
N ASP A 51 9.04 0.24 -10.73
CA ASP A 51 9.44 -1.15 -10.46
C ASP A 51 8.57 -1.79 -9.36
N TRP A 52 7.45 -2.37 -9.77
CA TRP A 52 6.72 -3.39 -8.99
C TRP A 52 7.59 -4.61 -8.67
N VAL A 53 8.70 -4.74 -9.40
CA VAL A 53 9.68 -5.81 -9.34
C VAL A 53 10.67 -5.61 -8.18
N SER A 54 10.72 -4.42 -7.55
CA SER A 54 11.66 -4.14 -6.46
C SER A 54 11.43 -5.02 -5.22
N TYR A 55 10.18 -5.44 -4.97
CA TYR A 55 9.84 -6.27 -3.83
C TYR A 55 9.23 -7.59 -4.27
N LYS A 56 9.62 -8.66 -3.56
CA LYS A 56 9.05 -9.99 -3.80
C LYS A 56 7.56 -10.02 -3.40
N PRO A 57 6.71 -10.84 -4.05
CA PRO A 57 5.28 -10.90 -3.76
C PRO A 57 4.93 -11.12 -2.28
N GLU A 58 5.76 -11.86 -1.55
CA GLU A 58 5.59 -12.18 -0.13
C GLU A 58 5.69 -10.94 0.77
N VAL A 59 6.47 -9.92 0.36
CA VAL A 59 6.51 -8.64 1.08
C VAL A 59 5.12 -8.00 1.10
N PHE A 60 4.35 -8.12 0.02
CA PHE A 60 2.99 -7.58 -0.02
C PHE A 60 1.99 -8.40 0.79
N VAL A 61 2.29 -9.67 1.08
CA VAL A 61 1.49 -10.47 2.04
C VAL A 61 1.75 -9.95 3.45
N MET A 62 3.00 -9.69 3.81
CA MET A 62 3.32 -9.05 5.09
C MET A 62 2.64 -7.69 5.23
N VAL A 63 2.64 -6.87 4.17
CA VAL A 63 1.93 -5.59 4.18
C VAL A 63 0.44 -5.78 4.47
N ASP A 64 -0.23 -6.78 3.86
CA ASP A 64 -1.63 -7.11 4.17
C ASP A 64 -1.82 -7.46 5.66
N ASP A 65 -0.94 -8.27 6.23
CA ASP A 65 -1.02 -8.72 7.63
C ASP A 65 -0.80 -7.54 8.58
N ILE A 66 0.20 -6.69 8.34
CA ILE A 66 0.46 -5.50 9.16
C ILE A 66 -0.72 -4.52 9.11
N LEU A 67 -1.39 -4.37 7.98
CA LEU A 67 -2.54 -3.50 7.88
C LEU A 67 -3.77 -4.06 8.59
N HIS A 68 -3.83 -5.38 8.75
CA HIS A 68 -4.82 -6.02 9.60
C HIS A 68 -4.54 -5.73 11.07
N ILE A 69 -3.28 -5.90 11.50
CA ILE A 69 -2.85 -5.55 12.86
C ILE A 69 -3.12 -4.08 13.17
N LEU A 70 -2.78 -3.16 12.26
CA LEU A 70 -3.10 -1.74 12.42
C LEU A 70 -4.61 -1.48 12.52
N ALA A 71 -5.46 -2.29 11.87
CA ALA A 71 -6.91 -2.12 11.98
C ALA A 71 -7.44 -2.48 13.37
N GLU A 72 -6.79 -3.44 14.04
CA GLU A 72 -7.15 -3.94 15.36
C GLU A 72 -6.53 -3.10 16.47
N GLU A 73 -5.24 -2.80 16.37
CA GLU A 73 -4.46 -2.18 17.44
C GLU A 73 -4.32 -0.65 17.30
N ASN A 74 -4.23 -0.12 16.08
CA ASN A 74 -4.00 1.31 15.86
C ASN A 74 -4.74 1.85 14.62
N ARG A 75 -6.05 1.95 14.79
CA ARG A 75 -6.97 2.39 13.72
C ARG A 75 -6.71 3.82 13.26
N GLU A 76 -6.13 4.68 14.09
CA GLU A 76 -5.79 6.05 13.70
C GLU A 76 -4.68 6.05 12.65
N SER A 77 -3.58 5.35 12.91
CA SER A 77 -2.48 5.22 11.95
C SER A 77 -2.96 4.58 10.65
N LEU A 78 -3.80 3.53 10.72
CA LEU A 78 -4.41 2.97 9.51
C LEU A 78 -5.22 4.01 8.72
N ASN A 79 -6.04 4.83 9.38
CA ASN A 79 -6.84 5.85 8.72
C ASN A 79 -5.97 6.90 8.04
N VAL A 80 -4.88 7.32 8.67
CA VAL A 80 -3.93 8.28 8.09
C VAL A 80 -3.29 7.69 6.83
N ILE A 81 -2.77 6.47 6.89
CA ILE A 81 -2.16 5.80 5.73
C ILE A 81 -3.19 5.63 4.61
N GLN A 82 -4.45 5.27 4.94
CA GLN A 82 -5.52 5.13 3.95
C GLN A 82 -5.89 6.45 3.27
N ILE A 83 -5.84 7.56 4.01
CA ILE A 83 -6.09 8.90 3.47
C ILE A 83 -4.92 9.34 2.58
N GLU A 84 -3.70 9.08 3.00
CA GLU A 84 -2.47 9.58 2.37
C GLU A 84 -2.10 8.82 1.10
N TYR A 85 -1.97 7.50 1.20
CA TYR A 85 -1.44 6.65 0.13
C TYR A 85 -2.52 5.92 -0.65
N GLY A 86 -3.74 5.86 -0.10
CA GLY A 86 -4.87 5.23 -0.75
C GLY A 86 -4.78 3.70 -0.81
N TYR A 87 -5.96 3.06 -0.82
CA TYR A 87 -6.20 1.65 -1.12
C TYR A 87 -5.15 0.63 -0.63
N ILE A 88 -5.09 0.44 0.69
CA ILE A 88 -4.13 -0.48 1.30
C ILE A 88 -4.66 -1.91 1.51
N SER A 89 -5.85 -2.29 1.04
CA SER A 89 -6.16 -3.73 1.00
C SER A 89 -7.31 -4.08 0.08
N ARG A 90 -7.29 -5.33 -0.40
CA ARG A 90 -8.44 -6.04 -0.98
C ARG A 90 -9.66 -6.05 -0.07
N TYR A 91 -9.46 -5.92 1.25
CA TYR A 91 -10.53 -5.99 2.25
C TYR A 91 -11.23 -4.64 2.52
N TYR A 92 -10.62 -3.51 2.14
CA TYR A 92 -11.20 -2.19 2.42
C TYR A 92 -11.90 -1.61 1.20
N LYS A 93 -13.19 -1.26 1.36
CA LYS A 93 -13.99 -0.64 0.30
C LYS A 93 -13.35 0.67 -0.15
N LYS A 94 -13.35 0.91 -1.47
CA LYS A 94 -12.90 2.19 -2.05
C LYS A 94 -13.71 3.32 -1.43
N ALA A 95 -13.02 4.35 -0.93
CA ALA A 95 -13.66 5.57 -0.49
C ALA A 95 -14.52 6.15 -1.63
N SER A 96 -15.78 6.46 -1.33
CA SER A 96 -16.68 7.13 -2.26
C SER A 96 -16.08 8.46 -2.72
N ALA A 97 -16.58 9.02 -3.82
CA ALA A 97 -16.15 10.35 -4.27
C ALA A 97 -16.32 11.43 -3.17
N SER A 98 -17.40 11.33 -2.37
CA SER A 98 -17.62 12.20 -1.22
C SER A 98 -16.59 11.98 -0.11
N ALA A 99 -16.27 10.73 0.23
CA ALA A 99 -15.25 10.42 1.23
C ALA A 99 -13.86 10.90 0.80
N ARG A 100 -13.49 10.76 -0.47
CA ARG A 100 -12.23 11.30 -1.01
C ARG A 100 -12.14 12.82 -0.88
N ARG A 101 -13.20 13.55 -1.24
CA ARG A 101 -13.26 15.01 -1.04
C ARG A 101 -13.17 15.41 0.44
N LYS A 102 -13.83 14.66 1.33
CA LYS A 102 -13.75 14.86 2.78
C LYS A 102 -12.32 14.65 3.30
N ASN A 103 -11.65 13.62 2.83
CA ASN A 103 -10.26 13.30 3.20
C ASN A 103 -9.28 14.38 2.70
N GLN A 104 -9.46 14.86 1.46
CA GLN A 104 -8.69 15.97 0.93
C GLN A 104 -8.85 17.24 1.79
N ARG A 105 -10.09 17.56 2.21
CA ARG A 105 -10.33 18.69 3.13
C ARG A 105 -9.66 18.49 4.48
N ARG A 106 -9.72 17.28 5.06
CA ARG A 106 -9.04 16.95 6.32
C ARG A 106 -7.54 17.18 6.22
N ARG A 107 -6.93 16.78 5.10
CA ARG A 107 -5.51 16.99 4.81
C ARG A 107 -5.15 18.47 4.75
N HIS A 108 -5.89 19.26 3.98
CA HIS A 108 -5.62 20.70 3.83
C HIS A 108 -5.93 21.52 5.10
N ALA A 109 -6.90 21.11 5.90
CA ALA A 109 -7.28 21.81 7.13
C ALA A 109 -6.37 21.48 8.32
N SER A 110 -5.55 20.44 8.24
CA SER A 110 -4.71 19.96 9.34
C SER A 110 -3.30 20.51 9.19
N GLY A 111 -2.93 21.50 10.01
CA GLY A 111 -1.58 22.08 10.01
C GLY A 111 -0.46 21.10 10.39
N ASN A 112 -0.81 19.98 11.04
CA ASN A 112 0.11 18.92 11.46
C ASN A 112 -0.06 17.62 10.66
N TRP A 113 -0.64 17.67 9.46
CA TRP A 113 -0.89 16.45 8.68
C TRP A 113 0.39 15.66 8.39
N ALA A 114 1.48 16.35 8.06
CA ALA A 114 2.78 15.72 7.81
C ALA A 114 3.24 14.90 9.03
N ASN A 115 3.16 15.45 10.24
CA ASN A 115 3.54 14.75 11.47
C ASN A 115 2.68 13.50 11.68
N LYS A 116 1.37 13.58 11.40
CA LYS A 116 0.48 12.41 11.49
C LYS A 116 0.87 11.32 10.50
N VAL A 117 1.30 11.70 9.30
CA VAL A 117 1.80 10.75 8.29
C VAL A 117 3.10 10.11 8.77
N GLU A 118 4.04 10.87 9.31
CA GLU A 118 5.29 10.35 9.87
C GLU A 118 5.03 9.38 11.03
N GLU A 119 4.14 9.73 11.96
CA GLU A 119 3.73 8.85 13.07
C GLU A 119 3.11 7.55 12.55
N ALA A 120 2.21 7.65 11.57
CA ALA A 120 1.55 6.49 11.00
C ALA A 120 2.51 5.59 10.20
N LEU A 121 3.48 6.16 9.48
CA LEU A 121 4.54 5.42 8.81
C LEU A 121 5.47 4.74 9.82
N ASN A 122 5.81 5.44 10.90
CA ASN A 122 6.60 4.88 11.99
C ASN A 122 5.90 3.67 12.62
N ASP A 123 4.61 3.79 12.94
CA ASP A 123 3.84 2.67 13.50
C ASP A 123 3.79 1.49 12.53
N PHE A 124 3.47 1.75 11.26
CA PHE A 124 3.48 0.74 10.21
C PHE A 124 4.82 0.00 10.13
N TRP A 125 5.93 0.73 10.12
CA TRP A 125 7.26 0.12 10.02
C TRP A 125 7.63 -0.67 11.28
N LEU A 126 7.28 -0.16 12.47
CA LEU A 126 7.51 -0.88 13.73
C LEU A 126 6.74 -2.21 13.76
N TYR A 127 5.54 -2.27 13.20
CA TYR A 127 4.79 -3.52 13.05
C TYR A 127 5.41 -4.43 11.99
N MET A 128 5.85 -3.88 10.86
CA MET A 128 6.60 -4.63 9.84
C MET A 128 7.85 -5.30 10.43
N GLN A 129 8.62 -4.59 11.25
CA GLN A 129 9.83 -5.10 11.91
C GLN A 129 9.57 -6.29 12.84
N LYS A 130 8.35 -6.42 13.38
CA LYS A 130 7.95 -7.53 14.26
C LYS A 130 7.47 -8.77 13.48
N HIS A 131 7.27 -8.65 12.18
CA HIS A 131 6.76 -9.75 11.36
C HIS A 131 7.83 -10.83 11.18
N GLU A 132 7.43 -12.11 11.24
CA GLU A 132 8.34 -13.28 11.11
C GLU A 132 9.21 -13.32 9.85
N TYR A 133 8.81 -12.62 8.78
CA TYR A 133 9.53 -12.59 7.51
C TYR A 133 10.31 -11.29 7.29
N PHE A 134 10.32 -10.36 8.24
CA PHE A 134 10.98 -9.08 8.08
C PHE A 134 12.46 -9.24 7.77
N ASP A 135 13.17 -9.98 8.60
CA ASP A 135 14.61 -10.18 8.43
C ASP A 135 14.95 -10.80 7.08
N LYS A 136 14.15 -11.77 6.63
CA LYS A 136 14.34 -12.46 5.35
C LYS A 136 14.34 -11.51 4.15
N TYR A 137 13.60 -10.40 4.20
CA TYR A 137 13.42 -9.49 3.07
C TYR A 137 14.11 -8.14 3.25
N PHE A 138 14.38 -7.71 4.48
CA PHE A 138 14.88 -6.37 4.79
C PHE A 138 16.23 -6.35 5.52
N ASN A 139 16.60 -7.42 6.23
CA ASN A 139 17.93 -7.55 6.85
C ASN A 139 18.77 -8.57 6.09
N LYS A 140 19.54 -8.09 5.11
CA LYS A 140 20.60 -8.87 4.45
C LYS A 140 21.96 -8.44 4.94
#